data_AF-A0A961CIQ7-F1
#
_entry.id   AF-A0A961CIQ7-F1
#
_cell.length_a   1.000
_cell.length_b   1.000
_cell.length_c   1.000
_cell.angle_alpha   90.00
_cell.angle_beta   90.00
_cell.angle_gamma   90.00
#
_symmetry.space_group_name_H-M   'P 1'
#
loop_
_entity.id
_entity.type
_entity.pdbx_description
1 polymer ?
#
loop_
_entity_poly.entity_id
_entity_poly.type
_entity_poly.pdbx_seq_one_letter_code
_entity_poly.pdbx_strand_id
1 'polypeptide(L)'
;SDLTGADLSGAHLTYADVAGADLRSADLTGADLTGATGVPATDQATTFATTTCPNGTAASPSCEEWAQTLTVTNGEDVRDDDPGDGVCQDVGGGPGDCSLRAAIDEANASSTTDTITVDATVGTVTLARAGVDNTNADGDLDVTDELTIEGNGATVAQTVGDRVLHLHAATVLRDLTVTGGAVSGDGGGVFVAAPATLDRLTITGNEAVNGGGLRVGATGDLTLRNSTIADNTADAGSGLAASGAVAVVSSTVSGNTASTSNGGAIRTNTGALVSLLFATVADNTGGNLRAPVAAVTVGGSIIADPATDGNCV
;
A
#
# COMPACT_ATOMS: atom_id res chain seq x y z
N SER A 1 -22.67 -23.42 13.45
CA SER A 1 -23.55 -24.59 13.16
C SER A 1 -22.77 -25.62 12.37
N ASP A 2 -22.96 -26.93 12.56
CA ASP A 2 -22.32 -27.93 11.70
C ASP A 2 -23.22 -28.24 10.49
N LEU A 3 -22.78 -27.85 9.29
CA LEU A 3 -23.45 -28.09 8.01
C LEU A 3 -22.55 -28.94 7.08
N THR A 4 -21.62 -29.70 7.66
CA THR A 4 -20.69 -30.52 6.88
C THR A 4 -21.45 -31.51 6.00
N GLY A 5 -21.23 -31.47 4.69
CA GLY A 5 -21.88 -32.38 3.73
C GLY A 5 -23.36 -32.11 3.48
N ALA A 6 -23.90 -30.96 3.92
CA ALA A 6 -25.30 -30.62 3.71
C ALA A 6 -25.62 -30.37 2.22
N ASP A 7 -26.80 -30.79 1.76
CA ASP A 7 -27.36 -30.39 0.46
C ASP A 7 -28.16 -29.09 0.65
N LEU A 8 -27.60 -28.01 0.12
CA LEU A 8 -28.16 -26.65 0.09
C LEU A 8 -28.41 -26.21 -1.37
N SER A 9 -28.54 -27.15 -2.30
CA SER A 9 -28.74 -26.85 -3.71
C SER A 9 -30.04 -26.06 -3.92
N GLY A 10 -29.96 -24.95 -4.68
CA GLY A 10 -31.08 -24.05 -4.94
C GLY A 10 -31.61 -23.27 -3.73
N ALA A 11 -30.91 -23.27 -2.60
CA ALA A 11 -31.35 -22.57 -1.40
C ALA A 11 -31.38 -21.04 -1.61
N HIS A 12 -32.38 -20.36 -1.05
CA HIS A 12 -32.41 -18.90 -0.95
C HIS A 12 -31.83 -18.48 0.40
N LEU A 13 -30.59 -17.99 0.38
CA LEU A 13 -29.80 -17.59 1.54
C LEU A 13 -29.50 -16.08 1.51
N THR A 14 -30.31 -15.31 0.78
CA THR A 14 -30.17 -13.86 0.63
C THR A 14 -30.15 -13.16 2.01
N TYR A 15 -29.13 -12.36 2.28
CA TYR A 15 -28.91 -11.67 3.58
C TYR A 15 -28.80 -12.59 4.81
N ALA A 16 -28.46 -13.87 4.62
CA ALA A 16 -28.21 -14.78 5.73
C ALA A 16 -26.83 -14.54 6.35
N ASP A 17 -26.77 -14.49 7.67
CA ASP A 17 -25.51 -14.60 8.41
C ASP A 17 -25.18 -16.09 8.59
N VAL A 18 -24.09 -16.53 7.94
CA VAL A 18 -23.56 -17.90 8.06
C VAL A 18 -22.20 -17.93 8.76
N ALA A 19 -21.82 -16.85 9.45
CA ALA A 19 -20.58 -16.78 10.21
C ALA A 19 -20.50 -17.93 11.25
N GLY A 20 -19.36 -18.64 11.27
CA GLY A 20 -19.16 -19.78 12.16
C GLY A 20 -19.96 -21.03 11.82
N ALA A 21 -20.58 -21.11 10.63
CA ALA A 21 -21.08 -22.36 10.08
C ALA A 21 -19.95 -23.19 9.44
N ASP A 22 -19.88 -24.47 9.75
CA ASP A 22 -18.97 -25.40 9.08
C ASP A 22 -19.63 -25.92 7.81
N LEU A 23 -19.24 -25.39 6.65
CA LEU A 23 -19.79 -25.74 5.34
C LEU A 23 -18.92 -26.73 4.55
N ARG A 24 -17.95 -27.39 5.19
CA ARG A 24 -17.05 -28.32 4.50
C ARG A 24 -17.85 -29.39 3.79
N SER A 25 -17.55 -29.64 2.51
CA SER A 25 -18.25 -30.64 1.68
C SER A 25 -19.74 -30.38 1.43
N ALA A 26 -20.29 -29.21 1.79
CA ALA A 26 -21.68 -28.88 1.47
C ALA A 26 -21.87 -28.64 -0.05
N ASP A 27 -23.09 -28.88 -0.54
CA ASP A 27 -23.50 -28.60 -1.92
C ASP A 27 -24.37 -27.35 -1.97
N LEU A 28 -23.85 -26.25 -2.51
CA LEU A 28 -24.56 -24.97 -2.71
C LEU A 28 -24.99 -24.78 -4.17
N THR A 29 -24.99 -25.83 -4.99
CA THR A 29 -25.28 -25.73 -6.43
C THR A 29 -26.57 -24.97 -6.70
N GLY A 30 -26.50 -23.82 -7.38
CA GLY A 30 -27.67 -23.01 -7.74
C GLY A 30 -28.30 -22.22 -6.60
N ALA A 31 -27.71 -22.21 -5.40
CA ALA A 31 -28.18 -21.37 -4.30
C ALA A 31 -27.98 -19.87 -4.58
N ASP A 32 -28.75 -19.02 -3.90
CA ASP A 32 -28.63 -17.56 -3.96
C ASP A 32 -28.18 -17.01 -2.61
N LEU A 33 -26.91 -16.60 -2.55
CA LEU A 33 -26.27 -16.02 -1.36
C LEU A 33 -26.28 -14.49 -1.39
N THR A 34 -27.00 -13.81 -2.29
CA THR A 34 -26.90 -12.34 -2.42
C THR A 34 -27.07 -11.62 -1.07
N GLY A 35 -26.07 -10.84 -0.66
CA GLY A 35 -26.02 -10.14 0.62
C GLY A 35 -25.76 -11.00 1.87
N ALA A 36 -25.50 -12.29 1.73
CA ALA A 36 -25.13 -13.17 2.84
C ALA A 36 -23.73 -12.84 3.38
N THR A 37 -23.54 -12.93 4.69
CA THR A 37 -22.26 -12.62 5.36
C THR A 37 -21.64 -13.88 5.98
N GLY A 38 -20.32 -13.88 6.17
CA GLY A 38 -19.60 -14.98 6.82
C GLY A 38 -19.55 -16.27 5.98
N VAL A 39 -19.72 -16.19 4.65
CA VAL A 39 -19.52 -17.31 3.73
C VAL A 39 -18.03 -17.62 3.72
N PRO A 40 -17.57 -18.79 4.19
CA PRO A 40 -16.15 -19.08 4.33
C PRO A 40 -15.46 -19.10 2.97
N ALA A 41 -14.31 -18.41 2.88
CA ALA A 41 -13.34 -18.59 1.81
C ALA A 41 -13.01 -20.09 1.70
N THR A 42 -13.27 -20.65 0.53
CA THR A 42 -13.60 -22.07 0.36
C THR A 42 -12.55 -23.09 0.81
N ASP A 43 -13.04 -24.20 1.38
CA ASP A 43 -12.37 -25.51 1.31
C ASP A 43 -12.75 -26.18 -0.03
N GLN A 44 -11.80 -26.86 -0.70
CA GLN A 44 -11.96 -27.49 -2.01
C GLN A 44 -13.07 -28.56 -2.08
N ALA A 45 -13.69 -28.91 -0.95
CA ALA A 45 -14.76 -29.88 -0.88
C ALA A 45 -16.18 -29.30 -1.10
N THR A 46 -16.39 -27.99 -0.92
CA THR A 46 -17.72 -27.37 -1.02
C THR A 46 -18.05 -27.02 -2.47
N THR A 47 -19.26 -27.37 -2.94
CA THR A 47 -19.65 -27.21 -4.35
C THR A 47 -20.47 -25.93 -4.55
N PHE A 48 -20.06 -25.02 -5.44
CA PHE A 48 -20.79 -23.77 -5.75
C PHE A 48 -21.25 -23.68 -7.20
N ALA A 49 -21.44 -24.81 -7.89
CA ALA A 49 -21.79 -24.78 -9.30
C ALA A 49 -23.07 -23.96 -9.51
N THR A 50 -23.04 -22.92 -10.34
CA THR A 50 -24.20 -22.05 -10.63
C THR A 50 -24.79 -21.27 -9.44
N THR A 51 -24.11 -21.23 -8.30
CA THR A 51 -24.49 -20.42 -7.13
C THR A 51 -24.36 -18.92 -7.43
N THR A 52 -25.27 -18.09 -6.93
CA THR A 52 -25.09 -16.63 -6.87
C THR A 52 -24.40 -16.29 -5.55
N CYS A 53 -23.28 -15.59 -5.60
CA CYS A 53 -22.45 -15.20 -4.46
C CYS A 53 -23.00 -13.97 -3.72
N PRO A 54 -22.47 -13.64 -2.53
CA PRO A 54 -22.90 -12.48 -1.73
C PRO A 54 -23.00 -11.16 -2.50
N ASN A 55 -22.09 -10.91 -3.43
CA ASN A 55 -22.10 -9.72 -4.27
C ASN A 55 -23.09 -9.79 -5.47
N GLY A 56 -23.86 -10.87 -5.62
CA GLY A 56 -24.84 -11.05 -6.69
C GLY A 56 -24.29 -11.62 -8.00
N THR A 57 -23.01 -12.02 -8.07
CA THR A 57 -22.43 -12.64 -9.28
C THR A 57 -22.39 -14.16 -9.18
N ALA A 58 -22.27 -14.85 -10.32
CA ALA A 58 -22.21 -16.31 -10.34
C ALA A 58 -20.84 -16.84 -9.87
N ALA A 59 -20.86 -17.88 -9.04
CA ALA A 59 -19.69 -18.60 -8.55
C ALA A 59 -18.91 -19.30 -9.68
N SER A 60 -17.58 -19.35 -9.55
CA SER A 60 -16.69 -20.05 -10.50
C SER A 60 -15.29 -20.25 -9.91
N PRO A 61 -14.89 -21.44 -9.41
CA PRO A 61 -15.62 -22.69 -9.09
C PRO A 61 -16.24 -22.70 -7.67
N SER A 62 -16.02 -21.64 -6.92
CA SER A 62 -16.47 -21.32 -5.58
C SER A 62 -17.04 -19.90 -5.59
N CYS A 63 -17.67 -19.47 -4.51
CA CYS A 63 -17.71 -18.04 -4.19
C CYS A 63 -16.34 -17.63 -3.64
N GLU A 64 -15.30 -17.82 -4.44
CA GLU A 64 -13.98 -17.27 -4.17
C GLU A 64 -14.11 -15.74 -4.23
N GLU A 65 -13.60 -15.09 -3.17
CA GLU A 65 -13.32 -13.66 -3.14
C GLU A 65 -12.65 -13.27 -4.46
N TRP A 66 -13.36 -12.50 -5.29
CA TRP A 66 -12.67 -11.76 -6.33
C TRP A 66 -12.02 -10.57 -5.64
N ALA A 67 -10.82 -10.21 -6.09
CA ALA A 67 -10.19 -8.92 -5.86
C ALA A 67 -11.24 -7.84 -5.57
N GLN A 68 -11.37 -7.47 -4.30
CA GLN A 68 -12.41 -6.56 -3.88
C GLN A 68 -12.10 -5.17 -4.41
N THR A 69 -13.13 -4.37 -4.63
CA THR A 69 -12.94 -2.93 -4.85
C THR A 69 -13.52 -2.19 -3.64
N LEU A 70 -12.65 -1.89 -2.68
CA LEU A 70 -13.00 -1.15 -1.48
C LEU A 70 -12.93 0.34 -1.79
N THR A 71 -13.97 1.09 -1.43
CA THR A 71 -14.05 2.53 -1.71
C THR A 71 -13.92 3.34 -0.43
N VAL A 72 -12.84 4.10 -0.31
CA VAL A 72 -12.63 5.03 0.80
C VAL A 72 -13.49 6.26 0.58
N THR A 73 -14.38 6.54 1.54
CA THR A 73 -15.41 7.60 1.45
C THR A 73 -15.12 8.78 2.36
N ASN A 74 -14.19 8.64 3.31
CA ASN A 74 -13.82 9.73 4.20
C ASN A 74 -12.29 9.78 4.45
N GLY A 75 -11.86 10.89 5.04
CA GLY A 75 -10.45 11.18 5.34
C GLY A 75 -10.06 10.93 6.80
N GLU A 76 -10.91 10.23 7.55
CA GLU A 76 -10.66 9.91 8.96
C GLU A 76 -9.64 8.76 9.08
N ASP A 77 -9.20 8.50 10.32
CA ASP A 77 -8.20 7.48 10.64
C ASP A 77 -8.81 6.48 11.63
N VAL A 78 -9.65 5.59 11.08
CA VAL A 78 -10.48 4.67 11.85
C VAL A 78 -10.21 3.24 11.38
N ARG A 79 -10.26 2.28 12.29
CA ARG A 79 -10.12 0.86 11.95
C ARG A 79 -11.41 0.34 11.33
N ASP A 80 -11.30 -0.76 10.62
CA ASP A 80 -12.47 -1.53 10.23
C ASP A 80 -13.15 -2.18 11.45
N ASP A 81 -14.49 -2.27 11.45
CA ASP A 81 -15.29 -2.84 12.54
C ASP A 81 -15.22 -4.37 12.59
N ASP A 82 -15.08 -5.05 11.44
CA ASP A 82 -14.94 -6.51 11.34
C ASP A 82 -14.03 -6.92 10.16
N PRO A 83 -12.70 -6.77 10.29
CA PRO A 83 -11.77 -7.06 9.20
C PRO A 83 -11.90 -8.50 8.65
N GLY A 84 -12.06 -8.61 7.34
CA GLY A 84 -12.17 -9.85 6.57
C GLY A 84 -13.61 -10.30 6.30
N ASP A 85 -14.59 -9.42 6.47
CA ASP A 85 -16.02 -9.71 6.23
C ASP A 85 -16.49 -9.37 4.80
N GLY A 86 -15.62 -8.77 3.98
CA GLY A 86 -15.88 -8.31 2.63
C GLY A 86 -16.41 -6.87 2.55
N VAL A 87 -16.42 -6.11 3.64
CA VAL A 87 -17.04 -4.79 3.73
C VAL A 87 -16.12 -3.84 4.47
N CYS A 88 -15.57 -2.85 3.75
CA CYS A 88 -14.94 -1.73 4.44
C CYS A 88 -15.98 -0.89 5.21
N GLN A 89 -15.91 -0.93 6.53
CA GLN A 89 -16.75 -0.13 7.41
C GLN A 89 -16.01 0.33 8.67
N ASP A 90 -15.94 1.65 8.87
CA ASP A 90 -15.31 2.25 10.04
C ASP A 90 -16.00 1.84 11.35
N VAL A 91 -15.20 1.54 12.39
CA VAL A 91 -15.69 1.31 13.76
C VAL A 91 -16.57 2.46 14.23
N GLY A 92 -17.84 2.16 14.51
CA GLY A 92 -18.83 3.15 14.96
C GLY A 92 -19.34 4.09 13.86
N GLY A 93 -18.95 3.88 12.61
CA GLY A 93 -19.45 4.56 11.42
C GLY A 93 -20.81 4.02 10.95
N GLY A 94 -21.46 4.80 10.09
CA GLY A 94 -22.66 4.37 9.36
C GLY A 94 -22.32 3.47 8.16
N PRO A 95 -23.34 2.83 7.54
CA PRO A 95 -23.12 2.04 6.34
C PRO A 95 -22.47 2.85 5.22
N GLY A 96 -21.31 2.38 4.74
CA GLY A 96 -20.53 3.04 3.68
C GLY A 96 -19.54 4.10 4.17
N ASP A 97 -19.43 4.34 5.49
CA ASP A 97 -18.32 5.09 6.06
C ASP A 97 -17.09 4.19 6.06
N CYS A 98 -16.10 4.52 5.23
CA CYS A 98 -14.90 3.73 5.03
C CYS A 98 -13.70 4.68 4.94
N SER A 99 -12.81 4.61 5.92
CA SER A 99 -11.51 5.27 5.90
C SER A 99 -10.47 4.42 5.14
N LEU A 100 -9.34 5.04 4.79
CA LEU A 100 -8.26 4.30 4.14
C LEU A 100 -7.68 3.22 5.05
N ARG A 101 -7.63 3.46 6.37
CA ARG A 101 -7.15 2.47 7.32
C ARG A 101 -8.10 1.27 7.40
N ALA A 102 -9.40 1.51 7.50
CA ALA A 102 -10.41 0.44 7.46
C ALA A 102 -10.32 -0.37 6.16
N ALA A 103 -10.18 0.29 5.01
CA ALA A 103 -10.03 -0.42 3.73
C ALA A 103 -8.76 -1.29 3.68
N ILE A 104 -7.66 -0.84 4.28
CA ILE A 104 -6.43 -1.63 4.38
C ILE A 104 -6.59 -2.76 5.40
N ASP A 105 -7.30 -2.56 6.51
CA ASP A 105 -7.61 -3.65 7.45
C ASP A 105 -8.37 -4.78 6.77
N GLU A 106 -9.40 -4.43 6.02
CA GLU A 106 -10.23 -5.36 5.27
C GLU A 106 -9.38 -6.12 4.23
N ALA A 107 -8.59 -5.40 3.44
CA ALA A 107 -7.71 -6.02 2.44
C ALA A 107 -6.62 -6.91 3.07
N ASN A 108 -6.04 -6.51 4.20
CA ASN A 108 -5.02 -7.29 4.90
C ASN A 108 -5.58 -8.59 5.53
N ALA A 109 -6.88 -8.63 5.79
CA ALA A 109 -7.58 -9.80 6.32
C ALA A 109 -8.13 -10.71 5.21
N SER A 110 -8.15 -10.25 3.96
CA SER A 110 -8.47 -11.07 2.80
C SER A 110 -7.34 -12.05 2.47
N SER A 111 -7.67 -13.04 1.64
CA SER A 111 -6.69 -13.95 1.03
C SER A 111 -6.44 -13.63 -0.45
N THR A 112 -6.98 -12.50 -0.94
CA THR A 112 -7.01 -12.15 -2.35
C THR A 112 -6.41 -10.80 -2.62
N THR A 113 -6.00 -10.57 -3.86
CA THR A 113 -5.39 -9.30 -4.24
C THR A 113 -6.45 -8.23 -4.44
N ASP A 114 -6.60 -7.34 -3.46
CA ASP A 114 -7.63 -6.32 -3.49
C ASP A 114 -7.22 -5.03 -4.20
N THR A 115 -8.22 -4.22 -4.52
CA THR A 115 -8.07 -2.86 -5.00
C THR A 115 -8.80 -1.89 -4.08
N ILE A 116 -8.08 -0.93 -3.52
CA ILE A 116 -8.65 0.20 -2.81
C ILE A 116 -8.72 1.39 -3.76
N THR A 117 -9.88 2.04 -3.83
CA THR A 117 -10.06 3.30 -4.55
C THR A 117 -10.44 4.39 -3.56
N VAL A 118 -9.70 5.49 -3.55
CA VAL A 118 -10.07 6.67 -2.75
C VAL A 118 -11.07 7.51 -3.53
N ASP A 119 -12.25 7.76 -2.96
CA ASP A 119 -13.23 8.62 -3.60
C ASP A 119 -12.64 10.03 -3.79
N ALA A 120 -12.86 10.61 -4.97
CA ALA A 120 -12.29 11.90 -5.33
C ALA A 120 -12.73 13.06 -4.41
N THR A 121 -13.77 12.87 -3.60
CA THR A 121 -14.24 13.86 -2.62
C THR A 121 -13.44 13.88 -1.32
N VAL A 122 -12.69 12.81 -0.98
CA VAL A 122 -11.96 12.68 0.29
C VAL A 122 -10.89 13.78 0.44
N GLY A 123 -10.15 14.07 -0.64
CA GLY A 123 -9.12 15.11 -0.68
C GLY A 123 -7.88 14.78 0.17
N THR A 124 -8.04 14.67 1.49
CA THR A 124 -6.98 14.35 2.44
C THR A 124 -7.43 13.26 3.43
N VAL A 125 -6.64 12.19 3.54
CA VAL A 125 -6.66 11.21 4.63
C VAL A 125 -5.66 11.66 5.70
N THR A 126 -6.13 11.86 6.94
CA THR A 126 -5.29 12.38 8.03
C THR A 126 -5.01 11.29 9.06
N LEU A 127 -3.80 10.73 9.06
CA LEU A 127 -3.38 9.74 10.05
C LEU A 127 -3.08 10.45 11.37
N ALA A 128 -3.86 10.10 12.40
CA ALA A 128 -3.88 10.75 13.71
C ALA A 128 -3.82 9.75 14.88
N ARG A 129 -3.80 8.45 14.61
CA ARG A 129 -3.66 7.40 15.62
C ARG A 129 -2.20 7.28 16.02
N ALA A 130 -1.87 7.68 17.25
CA ALA A 130 -0.51 7.56 17.76
C ALA A 130 -0.24 6.10 18.16
N GLY A 131 0.87 5.56 17.67
CA GLY A 131 1.32 4.21 17.95
C GLY A 131 2.59 3.94 17.17
N VAL A 132 3.23 2.81 17.46
CA VAL A 132 4.28 2.24 16.63
C VAL A 132 4.01 0.75 16.59
N ASP A 133 3.32 0.30 15.54
CA ASP A 133 3.09 -1.12 15.31
C ASP A 133 3.56 -1.54 13.92
N ASN A 134 3.23 -2.79 13.55
CA ASN A 134 3.49 -3.32 12.20
C ASN A 134 2.27 -4.17 11.80
N THR A 135 1.08 -3.70 12.17
CA THR A 135 -0.21 -4.41 12.09
C THR A 135 -1.35 -3.51 11.59
N ASN A 136 -1.03 -2.34 11.01
CA ASN A 136 -1.97 -1.33 10.53
C ASN A 136 -2.88 -0.76 11.64
N ALA A 137 -2.57 -1.01 12.91
CA ALA A 137 -3.51 -0.75 14.00
C ALA A 137 -3.50 0.70 14.45
N ASP A 138 -2.32 1.29 14.51
CA ASP A 138 -2.01 2.64 14.92
C ASP A 138 -0.75 3.10 14.16
N GLY A 139 -0.46 4.40 14.15
CA GLY A 139 0.73 4.93 13.50
C GLY A 139 0.62 4.97 11.97
N ASP A 140 1.55 4.32 11.29
CA ASP A 140 1.56 4.19 9.84
C ASP A 140 0.46 3.25 9.31
N LEU A 141 0.28 3.25 7.99
CA LEU A 141 -0.56 2.28 7.30
C LEU A 141 0.32 1.11 6.86
N ASP A 142 0.12 -0.06 7.48
CA ASP A 142 0.83 -1.28 7.10
C ASP A 142 0.01 -2.07 6.07
N VAL A 143 0.61 -2.35 4.92
CA VAL A 143 0.04 -3.23 3.89
C VAL A 143 0.71 -4.60 4.00
N THR A 144 -0.02 -5.60 4.48
CA THR A 144 0.48 -6.94 4.78
C THR A 144 0.05 -8.01 3.78
N ASP A 145 -0.90 -7.71 2.88
CA ASP A 145 -1.23 -8.56 1.74
C ASP A 145 -1.14 -7.81 0.39
N GLU A 146 -1.15 -8.55 -0.73
CA GLU A 146 -1.00 -8.00 -2.07
C GLU A 146 -2.13 -7.03 -2.40
N LEU A 147 -1.78 -5.78 -2.73
CA LEU A 147 -2.76 -4.68 -2.76
C LEU A 147 -2.47 -3.67 -3.87
N THR A 148 -3.54 -3.21 -4.52
CA THR A 148 -3.51 -1.99 -5.35
C THR A 148 -4.26 -0.86 -4.65
N ILE A 149 -3.68 0.34 -4.60
CA ILE A 149 -4.35 1.55 -4.10
C ILE A 149 -4.36 2.61 -5.21
N GLU A 150 -5.56 2.99 -5.63
CA GLU A 150 -5.86 4.09 -6.55
C GLU A 150 -6.29 5.32 -5.75
N GLY A 151 -5.37 6.28 -5.60
CA GLY A 151 -5.56 7.44 -4.75
C GLY A 151 -6.43 8.56 -5.30
N ASN A 152 -6.66 8.59 -6.62
CA ASN A 152 -7.43 9.65 -7.30
C ASN A 152 -7.03 11.08 -6.93
N GLY A 153 -5.73 11.31 -6.64
CA GLY A 153 -5.17 12.59 -6.25
C GLY A 153 -5.24 12.91 -4.76
N ALA A 154 -5.69 11.97 -3.91
CA ALA A 154 -5.78 12.18 -2.48
C ALA A 154 -4.40 12.35 -1.82
N THR A 155 -4.38 13.10 -0.72
CA THR A 155 -3.22 13.26 0.15
C THR A 155 -3.34 12.36 1.38
N VAL A 156 -2.37 11.50 1.64
CA VAL A 156 -2.24 10.76 2.89
C VAL A 156 -1.20 11.48 3.75
N ALA A 157 -1.67 12.08 4.85
CA ALA A 157 -0.88 12.95 5.71
C ALA A 157 -0.76 12.37 7.13
N GLN A 158 0.46 12.15 7.58
CA GLN A 158 0.75 11.75 8.96
C GLN A 158 0.87 12.97 9.87
N THR A 159 0.29 12.91 11.08
CA THR A 159 0.23 14.05 12.01
C THR A 159 0.73 13.76 13.42
N VAL A 160 0.97 12.50 13.76
CA VAL A 160 1.34 12.08 15.13
C VAL A 160 2.76 11.52 15.28
N GLY A 161 3.59 11.67 14.25
CA GLY A 161 5.01 11.32 14.31
C GLY A 161 5.26 9.82 14.19
N ASP A 162 4.88 9.27 13.04
CA ASP A 162 5.26 7.94 12.58
C ASP A 162 5.51 7.98 11.07
N ARG A 163 5.72 6.85 10.42
CA ARG A 163 5.75 6.75 8.96
C ARG A 163 4.34 6.98 8.39
N VAL A 164 4.24 7.17 7.08
CA VAL A 164 2.91 7.19 6.42
C VAL A 164 2.50 5.79 5.98
N LEU A 165 3.37 5.08 5.25
CA LEU A 165 3.07 3.76 4.66
C LEU A 165 4.23 2.78 4.84
N HIS A 166 3.91 1.54 5.21
CA HIS A 166 4.85 0.43 5.28
C HIS A 166 4.33 -0.76 4.48
N LEU A 167 5.08 -1.16 3.46
CA LEU A 167 4.64 -2.13 2.46
C LEU A 167 5.34 -3.47 2.71
N HIS A 168 4.67 -4.35 3.47
CA HIS A 168 5.14 -5.69 3.81
C HIS A 168 4.81 -6.74 2.74
N ALA A 169 3.88 -6.45 1.84
CA ALA A 169 3.51 -7.29 0.72
C ALA A 169 3.67 -6.56 -0.63
N ALA A 170 3.40 -7.27 -1.72
CA ALA A 170 3.51 -6.69 -3.05
C ALA A 170 2.45 -5.59 -3.23
N THR A 171 2.86 -4.38 -3.60
CA THR A 171 1.92 -3.24 -3.62
C THR A 171 2.05 -2.38 -4.86
N VAL A 172 0.91 -1.94 -5.39
CA VAL A 172 0.84 -0.90 -6.42
C VAL A 172 0.14 0.32 -5.85
N LEU A 173 0.85 1.45 -5.74
CA LEU A 173 0.26 2.72 -5.35
C LEU A 173 0.19 3.64 -6.57
N ARG A 174 -0.96 4.32 -6.76
CA ARG A 174 -1.15 5.28 -7.83
C ARG A 174 -1.84 6.55 -7.37
N ASP A 175 -1.46 7.67 -8.00
CA ASP A 175 -2.18 8.95 -7.90
C ASP A 175 -2.40 9.40 -6.44
N LEU A 176 -1.35 9.37 -5.64
CA LEU A 176 -1.36 9.78 -4.22
C LEU A 176 -0.30 10.85 -3.94
N THR A 177 -0.59 11.68 -2.94
CA THR A 177 0.43 12.47 -2.24
C THR A 177 0.69 11.86 -0.87
N VAL A 178 1.96 11.62 -0.52
CA VAL A 178 2.39 11.03 0.77
C VAL A 178 3.25 12.06 1.50
N THR A 179 2.81 12.47 2.70
CA THR A 179 3.43 13.60 3.42
C THR A 179 3.36 13.50 4.94
N GLY A 180 4.23 14.24 5.62
CA GLY A 180 4.20 14.44 7.07
C GLY A 180 4.69 13.25 7.89
N GLY A 181 5.15 12.18 7.24
CA GLY A 181 5.74 11.05 7.94
C GLY A 181 7.07 11.44 8.55
N ALA A 182 7.25 11.14 9.84
CA ALA A 182 8.41 11.53 10.62
C ALA A 182 8.80 10.41 11.59
N VAL A 183 9.92 9.74 11.32
CA VAL A 183 10.41 8.63 12.15
C VAL A 183 11.86 8.82 12.58
N SER A 184 12.20 8.29 13.76
CA SER A 184 13.61 8.15 14.19
C SER A 184 14.32 6.95 13.55
N GLY A 185 13.65 6.23 12.63
CA GLY A 185 14.15 5.08 11.91
C GLY A 185 14.32 5.34 10.42
N ASP A 186 13.97 4.36 9.60
CA ASP A 186 14.11 4.43 8.14
C ASP A 186 12.75 4.64 7.45
N GLY A 187 12.69 5.40 6.36
CA GLY A 187 11.46 5.58 5.57
C GLY A 187 10.46 6.49 6.26
N GLY A 188 10.53 7.81 6.05
CA GLY A 188 9.56 8.75 6.66
C GLY A 188 8.22 8.67 5.96
N GLY A 189 8.22 8.83 4.64
CA GLY A 189 7.02 8.69 3.82
C GLY A 189 6.63 7.22 3.65
N VAL A 190 7.45 6.49 2.90
CA VAL A 190 7.16 5.09 2.53
C VAL A 190 8.35 4.18 2.84
N PHE A 191 8.09 3.05 3.47
CA PHE A 191 9.04 1.94 3.55
C PHE A 191 8.54 0.77 2.72
N VAL A 192 9.27 0.48 1.65
CA VAL A 192 9.10 -0.69 0.78
C VAL A 192 9.88 -1.89 1.34
N ALA A 193 9.20 -2.82 2.02
CA ALA A 193 9.81 -4.05 2.55
C ALA A 193 9.60 -5.27 1.62
N ALA A 194 8.57 -5.24 0.77
CA ALA A 194 8.31 -6.17 -0.31
C ALA A 194 8.17 -5.44 -1.66
N PRO A 195 8.17 -6.14 -2.81
CA PRO A 195 8.21 -5.49 -4.13
C PRO A 195 7.07 -4.49 -4.33
N ALA A 196 7.38 -3.27 -4.76
CA ALA A 196 6.37 -2.23 -4.95
C ALA A 196 6.51 -1.49 -6.27
N THR A 197 5.37 -1.01 -6.77
CA THR A 197 5.31 -0.08 -7.89
C THR A 197 4.59 1.19 -7.47
N LEU A 198 5.28 2.33 -7.59
CA LEU A 198 4.76 3.64 -7.27
C LEU A 198 4.62 4.45 -8.57
N ASP A 199 3.40 4.86 -8.91
CA ASP A 199 3.10 5.53 -10.18
C ASP A 199 2.27 6.80 -10.03
N ARG A 200 2.77 7.93 -10.53
CA ARG A 200 2.13 9.25 -10.33
C ARG A 200 1.96 9.58 -8.84
N LEU A 201 2.99 9.28 -8.06
CA LEU A 201 3.09 9.61 -6.65
C LEU A 201 3.80 10.95 -6.46
N THR A 202 3.36 11.73 -5.47
CA THR A 202 4.12 12.85 -4.91
C THR A 202 4.50 12.51 -3.47
N ILE A 203 5.77 12.29 -3.19
CA ILE A 203 6.28 11.97 -1.85
C ILE A 203 7.05 13.18 -1.33
N THR A 204 6.48 13.89 -0.36
CA THR A 204 6.98 15.20 0.04
C THR A 204 6.90 15.50 1.52
N GLY A 205 7.80 16.33 2.05
CA GLY A 205 7.71 16.81 3.43
C GLY A 205 7.80 15.69 4.48
N ASN A 206 8.57 14.64 4.19
CA ASN A 206 8.78 13.52 5.11
C ASN A 206 10.19 13.54 5.71
N GLU A 207 10.33 13.02 6.92
CA GLU A 207 11.55 13.04 7.73
C GLU A 207 11.91 11.62 8.25
N ALA A 208 13.19 11.24 8.12
CA ALA A 208 13.70 9.98 8.68
C ALA A 208 15.20 10.05 8.97
N VAL A 209 15.79 8.99 9.53
CA VAL A 209 17.26 8.85 9.58
C VAL A 209 17.79 8.45 8.20
N ASN A 210 17.14 7.52 7.51
CA ASN A 210 17.45 7.19 6.12
C ASN A 210 16.19 7.11 5.27
N GLY A 211 16.21 7.69 4.07
CA GLY A 211 15.04 7.63 3.19
C GLY A 211 13.91 8.48 3.73
N GLY A 212 14.11 9.79 3.87
CA GLY A 212 13.09 10.71 4.35
C GLY A 212 11.80 10.53 3.56
N GLY A 213 11.89 10.63 2.24
CA GLY A 213 10.77 10.29 1.35
C GLY A 213 10.53 8.79 1.32
N LEU A 214 11.55 8.01 0.92
CA LEU A 214 11.38 6.59 0.68
C LEU A 214 12.58 5.74 1.13
N ARG A 215 12.28 4.61 1.77
CA ARG A 215 13.24 3.54 2.06
C ARG A 215 12.87 2.27 1.32
N VAL A 216 13.85 1.69 0.61
CA VAL A 216 13.77 0.35 0.02
C VAL A 216 14.57 -0.65 0.85
N GLY A 217 13.89 -1.64 1.42
CA GLY A 217 14.48 -2.78 2.11
C GLY A 217 15.22 -3.74 1.16
N ALA A 218 15.97 -4.69 1.70
CA ALA A 218 16.76 -5.64 0.90
C ALA A 218 15.91 -6.56 0.02
N THR A 219 14.65 -6.76 0.37
CA THR A 219 13.63 -7.55 -0.34
C THR A 219 12.60 -6.69 -1.06
N GLY A 220 12.70 -5.36 -0.95
CA GLY A 220 11.67 -4.40 -1.35
C GLY A 220 11.89 -3.80 -2.73
N ASP A 221 12.13 -4.60 -3.76
CA ASP A 221 12.43 -4.07 -5.09
C ASP A 221 11.38 -3.04 -5.55
N LEU A 222 11.83 -1.87 -5.98
CA LEU A 222 10.97 -0.72 -6.27
C LEU A 222 11.02 -0.32 -7.74
N THR A 223 9.84 -0.17 -8.34
CA THR A 223 9.68 0.62 -9.57
C THR A 223 8.96 1.93 -9.26
N LEU A 224 9.66 3.05 -9.38
CA LEU A 224 9.11 4.40 -9.27
C LEU A 224 8.95 5.00 -10.67
N ARG A 225 7.73 5.36 -11.05
CA ARG A 225 7.41 5.87 -12.40
C ARG A 225 6.50 7.09 -12.37
N ASN A 226 6.74 8.03 -13.27
CA ASN A 226 5.95 9.26 -13.41
C ASN A 226 5.74 10.01 -12.08
N SER A 227 6.68 9.90 -11.14
CA SER A 227 6.50 10.32 -9.76
C SER A 227 7.50 11.42 -9.37
N THR A 228 7.21 12.09 -8.26
CA THR A 228 8.05 13.13 -7.69
C THR A 228 8.39 12.78 -6.24
N ILE A 229 9.68 12.80 -5.90
CA ILE A 229 10.17 12.76 -4.50
C ILE A 229 10.83 14.11 -4.23
N ALA A 230 10.19 14.94 -3.41
CA ALA A 230 10.67 16.30 -3.17
C ALA A 230 10.58 16.76 -1.72
N ASP A 231 11.42 17.72 -1.34
CA ASP A 231 11.34 18.38 -0.04
C ASP A 231 11.32 17.42 1.17
N ASN A 232 12.00 16.28 1.06
CA ASN A 232 12.15 15.32 2.14
C ASN A 232 13.49 15.52 2.86
N THR A 233 13.53 15.22 4.15
CA THR A 233 14.71 15.42 5.00
C THR A 233 15.18 14.08 5.58
N ALA A 234 16.48 13.83 5.59
CA ALA A 234 17.06 12.72 6.37
C ALA A 234 18.51 12.95 6.76
N ASP A 235 19.12 12.03 7.50
CA ASP A 235 20.57 12.07 7.70
C ASP A 235 21.32 11.65 6.42
N ALA A 236 20.81 10.66 5.69
CA ALA A 236 21.39 10.20 4.43
C ALA A 236 20.32 9.61 3.49
N GLY A 237 20.46 9.81 2.17
CA GLY A 237 19.46 9.33 1.21
C GLY A 237 18.11 9.99 1.46
N SER A 238 18.06 11.32 1.60
CA SER A 238 16.88 12.04 2.08
C SER A 238 15.67 11.92 1.16
N GLY A 239 15.88 11.85 -0.16
CA GLY A 239 14.83 11.46 -1.08
C GLY A 239 14.56 9.95 -1.01
N LEU A 240 15.56 9.16 -1.38
CA LEU A 240 15.48 7.72 -1.51
C LEU A 240 16.73 7.03 -0.96
N ALA A 241 16.54 6.08 -0.05
CA ALA A 241 17.59 5.19 0.43
C ALA A 241 17.25 3.72 0.08
N ALA A 242 18.19 2.97 -0.50
CA ALA A 242 17.92 1.61 -0.98
C ALA A 242 18.95 0.56 -0.57
N SER A 243 18.43 -0.58 -0.13
CA SER A 243 19.13 -1.85 0.04
C SER A 243 18.72 -2.92 -0.99
N GLY A 244 17.53 -2.81 -1.58
CA GLY A 244 17.03 -3.61 -2.71
C GLY A 244 17.20 -2.89 -4.05
N ALA A 245 16.72 -3.49 -5.14
CA ALA A 245 16.82 -2.91 -6.47
C ALA A 245 15.82 -1.76 -6.66
N VAL A 246 16.22 -0.72 -7.39
CA VAL A 246 15.38 0.46 -7.65
C VAL A 246 15.45 0.85 -9.12
N ALA A 247 14.30 0.99 -9.75
CA ALA A 247 14.14 1.61 -11.06
C ALA A 247 13.38 2.93 -10.92
N VAL A 248 14.03 4.04 -11.26
CA VAL A 248 13.41 5.37 -11.34
C VAL A 248 13.22 5.72 -12.82
N VAL A 249 11.96 5.80 -13.24
CA VAL A 249 11.59 5.95 -14.65
C VAL A 249 10.72 7.20 -14.83
N SER A 250 11.11 8.11 -15.73
CA SER A 250 10.32 9.32 -16.03
C SER A 250 9.88 10.08 -14.77
N SER A 251 10.75 10.15 -13.76
CA SER A 251 10.43 10.63 -12.42
C SER A 251 11.46 11.65 -11.95
N THR A 252 11.07 12.48 -10.98
CA THR A 252 11.90 13.56 -10.44
C THR A 252 12.23 13.32 -8.97
N VAL A 253 13.50 13.49 -8.60
CA VAL A 253 13.98 13.48 -7.21
C VAL A 253 14.71 14.80 -6.96
N SER A 254 14.07 15.75 -6.28
CA SER A 254 14.58 17.13 -6.18
C SER A 254 14.30 17.83 -4.86
N GLY A 255 15.13 18.80 -4.46
CA GLY A 255 14.88 19.57 -3.24
C GLY A 255 15.00 18.77 -1.94
N ASN A 256 15.55 17.55 -1.99
CA ASN A 256 15.69 16.72 -0.79
C ASN A 256 16.95 17.13 -0.02
N THR A 257 16.85 17.14 1.31
CA THR A 257 17.90 17.65 2.21
C THR A 257 18.47 16.55 3.09
N ALA A 258 19.73 16.15 2.84
CA ALA A 258 20.49 15.31 3.76
C ALA A 258 21.36 16.13 4.72
N SER A 259 21.34 15.78 6.00
CA SER A 259 22.21 16.39 7.03
C SER A 259 23.68 16.00 6.86
N THR A 260 23.95 14.86 6.21
CA THR A 260 25.31 14.39 5.89
C THR A 260 25.55 14.27 4.38
N SER A 261 26.80 14.43 3.95
CA SER A 261 27.30 14.34 2.56
C SER A 261 27.26 12.92 1.96
N ASN A 262 26.17 12.17 2.16
CA ASN A 262 26.07 10.74 1.87
C ASN A 262 25.04 10.40 0.78
N GLY A 263 24.82 11.29 -0.20
CA GLY A 263 23.82 11.11 -1.25
C GLY A 263 22.49 11.68 -0.79
N GLY A 264 22.38 13.00 -0.86
CA GLY A 264 21.19 13.80 -0.53
C GLY A 264 19.93 13.31 -1.23
N ALA A 265 19.96 13.09 -2.54
CA ALA A 265 18.79 12.59 -3.25
C ALA A 265 18.63 11.08 -3.13
N ILE A 266 19.60 10.32 -3.66
CA ILE A 266 19.55 8.86 -3.77
C ILE A 266 20.80 8.25 -3.16
N ARG A 267 20.61 7.31 -2.23
CA ARG A 267 21.68 6.55 -1.60
C ARG A 267 21.43 5.06 -1.71
N THR A 268 22.45 4.30 -2.12
CA THR A 268 22.38 2.83 -2.09
C THR A 268 23.44 2.17 -1.24
N ASN A 269 23.07 1.03 -0.66
CA ASN A 269 23.97 0.13 0.05
C ASN A 269 24.61 -0.88 -0.90
N THR A 270 25.67 -1.55 -0.44
CA THR A 270 26.37 -2.59 -1.21
C THR A 270 25.41 -3.68 -1.67
N GLY A 271 25.32 -3.91 -2.98
CA GLY A 271 24.49 -4.96 -3.59
C GLY A 271 23.16 -4.48 -4.18
N ALA A 272 22.69 -3.29 -3.81
CA ALA A 272 21.52 -2.68 -4.42
C ALA A 272 21.84 -2.14 -5.81
N LEU A 273 20.95 -2.35 -6.78
CA LEU A 273 21.05 -1.81 -8.14
C LEU A 273 20.13 -0.61 -8.30
N VAL A 274 20.59 0.43 -9.00
CA VAL A 274 19.79 1.60 -9.39
C VAL A 274 19.80 1.77 -10.89
N SER A 275 18.61 1.87 -11.47
CA SER A 275 18.43 2.28 -12.86
C SER A 275 17.70 3.62 -12.90
N LEU A 276 18.31 4.63 -13.51
CA LEU A 276 17.71 5.93 -13.78
C LEU A 276 17.42 6.07 -15.26
N LEU A 277 16.14 6.03 -15.65
CA LEU A 277 15.71 6.10 -17.05
C LEU A 277 14.78 7.30 -17.26
N PHE A 278 15.23 8.28 -18.05
CA PHE A 278 14.52 9.55 -18.24
C PHE A 278 14.15 10.27 -16.92
N ALA A 279 14.99 10.09 -15.90
CA ALA A 279 14.78 10.66 -14.58
C ALA A 279 15.51 12.00 -14.43
N THR A 280 15.04 12.83 -13.50
CA THR A 280 15.72 14.07 -13.09
C THR A 280 16.09 13.95 -11.62
N VAL A 281 17.38 14.09 -11.29
CA VAL A 281 17.90 14.15 -9.93
C VAL A 281 18.65 15.47 -9.77
N ALA A 282 18.03 16.47 -9.15
CA ALA A 282 18.57 17.83 -9.12
C ALA A 282 18.21 18.61 -7.86
N ASP A 283 18.96 19.66 -7.56
CA ASP A 283 18.65 20.59 -6.45
C ASP A 283 18.59 19.91 -5.08
N ASN A 284 19.39 18.85 -4.85
CA ASN A 284 19.43 18.15 -3.57
C ASN A 284 20.63 18.61 -2.73
N THR A 285 20.43 18.69 -1.41
CA THR A 285 21.47 19.04 -0.44
C THR A 285 22.11 17.77 0.13
N GLY A 286 23.44 17.69 0.15
CA GLY A 286 24.21 16.50 0.55
C GLY A 286 24.58 15.55 -0.61
N GLY A 287 24.54 16.05 -1.85
CA GLY A 287 24.85 15.33 -3.10
C GLY A 287 23.61 14.73 -3.78
N ASN A 288 23.72 14.42 -5.07
CA ASN A 288 22.58 13.85 -5.81
C ASN A 288 22.52 12.33 -5.70
N LEU A 289 23.61 11.63 -6.01
CA LEU A 289 23.64 10.18 -6.04
C LEU A 289 24.89 9.63 -5.33
N ARG A 290 24.69 8.71 -4.40
CA ARG A 290 25.76 7.91 -3.79
C ARG A 290 25.48 6.43 -3.96
N ALA A 291 26.30 5.76 -4.75
CA ALA A 291 26.15 4.35 -5.07
C ALA A 291 27.50 3.74 -5.49
N PRO A 292 27.75 2.44 -5.22
CA PRO A 292 28.89 1.75 -5.80
C PRO A 292 28.84 1.85 -7.34
N VAL A 293 29.96 2.14 -8.01
CA VAL A 293 29.97 2.41 -9.47
C VAL A 293 29.39 1.27 -10.32
N ALA A 294 29.52 0.01 -9.87
CA ALA A 294 28.96 -1.15 -10.57
C ALA A 294 27.43 -1.31 -10.41
N ALA A 295 26.79 -0.48 -9.58
CA ALA A 295 25.39 -0.60 -9.23
C ALA A 295 24.47 0.43 -9.92
N VAL A 296 24.99 1.30 -10.80
CA VAL A 296 24.19 2.38 -11.41
C VAL A 296 24.12 2.25 -12.93
N THR A 297 22.91 2.22 -13.47
CA THR A 297 22.64 2.40 -14.90
C THR A 297 21.89 3.72 -15.11
N VAL A 298 22.36 4.55 -16.05
CA VAL A 298 21.75 5.85 -16.37
C VAL A 298 21.46 5.93 -17.86
N GLY A 299 20.21 6.17 -18.24
CA GLY A 299 19.78 6.33 -19.63
C GLY A 299 18.86 7.53 -19.80
N GLY A 300 19.24 8.51 -20.61
CA GLY A 300 18.40 9.67 -20.92
C GLY A 300 18.03 10.55 -19.70
N SER A 301 18.77 10.44 -18.59
CA SER A 301 18.46 11.10 -17.31
C SER A 301 19.38 12.30 -17.06
N ILE A 302 18.93 13.22 -16.21
CA ILE A 302 19.65 14.41 -15.76
C ILE A 302 20.05 14.23 -14.29
N ILE A 303 21.33 14.45 -13.99
CA ILE A 303 21.85 14.52 -12.61
C ILE A 303 22.65 15.83 -12.52
N ALA A 304 22.11 16.84 -11.84
CA ALA A 304 22.61 18.21 -11.93
C ALA A 304 22.44 19.02 -10.64
N ASP A 305 23.18 20.11 -10.54
CA ASP A 305 22.97 21.19 -9.57
C ASP A 305 22.73 20.76 -8.11
N PRO A 306 23.64 19.97 -7.50
CA PRO A 306 23.54 19.68 -6.08
C PRO A 306 23.86 20.95 -5.29
N ALA A 307 23.07 21.25 -4.27
CA ALA A 307 23.28 22.44 -3.44
C ALA A 307 24.60 22.36 -2.66
N THR A 308 25.00 21.15 -2.28
CA THR A 308 26.29 20.81 -1.66
C THR A 308 26.74 19.41 -2.12
N ASP A 309 28.06 19.20 -2.15
CA ASP A 309 28.74 17.97 -2.62
C ASP A 309 28.55 17.66 -4.12
N GLY A 310 29.32 16.71 -4.64
CA GLY A 310 29.31 16.35 -6.07
C GLY A 310 28.06 15.57 -6.51
N ASN A 311 27.85 15.48 -7.82
CA ASN A 311 26.72 14.74 -8.41
C ASN A 311 26.75 13.23 -8.12
N CYS A 312 27.94 12.63 -8.15
CA CYS A 312 28.17 11.21 -7.92
C CYS A 312 29.35 11.05 -6.97
N VAL A 313 29.17 10.33 -5.87
CA VAL A 313 30.22 9.98 -4.90
C VAL A 313 30.25 8.47 -4.66
#